data_AF-W0V3V7-F1
#
_entry.id   AF-W0V3V7-F1
#
_cell.length_a   1.000
_cell.length_b   1.000
_cell.length_c   1.000
_cell.angle_alpha   90.00
_cell.angle_beta   90.00
_cell.angle_gamma   90.00
#
_symmetry.space_group_name_H-M   'P 1'
#
loop_
_entity.id
_entity.type
_entity.pdbx_description
1 polymer ?
#
loop_
_entity_poly.entity_id
_entity_poly.type
_entity_poly.pdbx_seq_one_letter_code
_entity_poly.pdbx_strand_id
1 'polypeptide(L)'
;MNGRAAGRQREVVDVAEPRKPDRTLDGVINVRKQRSERMEREQREALAAWRELRMGLRAYKLVWRQSVLDAQQFWQHSRADFFAMRTSSGEFFNARRVYTKMRGISDQALLAWREALLPCRQAGRVFFEAKLAVRLARLNQEKLSMVRDSIALQHRLQED
;
A
#
# COMPACT_ATOMS: atom_id res chain seq x y z
N MET A 1 -81.77 40.02 -31.34
CA MET A 1 -81.03 38.75 -31.20
C MET A 1 -79.55 39.07 -31.08
N ASN A 2 -78.97 38.95 -29.88
CA ASN A 2 -77.53 39.09 -29.66
C ASN A 2 -77.05 37.90 -28.81
N GLY A 3 -76.39 36.94 -29.46
CA GLY A 3 -75.82 35.76 -28.82
C GLY A 3 -74.50 36.12 -28.13
N ARG A 4 -74.46 36.02 -26.81
CA ARG A 4 -73.21 36.05 -26.04
C ARG A 4 -72.56 34.66 -26.15
N ALA A 5 -71.42 34.59 -26.82
CA ALA A 5 -70.55 33.42 -26.78
C ALA A 5 -70.04 33.24 -25.33
N ALA A 6 -70.47 32.16 -24.69
CA ALA A 6 -69.96 31.74 -23.39
C ALA A 6 -68.51 31.30 -23.57
N GLY A 7 -67.57 32.10 -23.07
CA GLY A 7 -66.16 31.74 -22.99
C GLY A 7 -66.01 30.50 -22.12
N ARG A 8 -65.53 29.41 -22.72
CA ARG A 8 -65.17 28.16 -22.04
C ARG A 8 -63.97 28.45 -21.15
N GLN A 9 -64.21 28.68 -19.85
CA GLN A 9 -63.17 28.82 -18.85
C GLN A 9 -62.38 27.51 -18.79
N ARG A 10 -61.06 27.59 -19.03
CA ARG A 10 -60.14 26.47 -18.85
C ARG A 10 -59.97 26.28 -17.35
N GLU A 11 -60.38 25.13 -16.83
CA GLU A 11 -60.04 24.73 -15.46
C GLU A 11 -58.51 24.65 -15.36
N VAL A 12 -57.95 25.45 -14.45
CA VAL A 12 -56.53 25.38 -14.10
C VAL A 12 -56.35 24.08 -13.33
N VAL A 13 -55.85 23.06 -14.02
CA VAL A 13 -55.40 21.83 -13.37
C VAL A 13 -54.24 22.22 -12.46
N ASP A 14 -54.44 22.09 -11.15
CA ASP A 14 -53.37 22.24 -10.16
C ASP A 14 -52.37 21.10 -10.39
N VAL A 15 -51.39 21.34 -11.25
CA VAL A 15 -50.29 20.41 -11.48
C VAL A 15 -49.43 20.46 -10.23
N ALA A 16 -49.47 19.39 -9.43
CA ALA A 16 -48.61 19.25 -8.26
C ALA A 16 -47.16 19.52 -8.69
N GLU A 17 -46.49 20.46 -8.02
CA GLU A 17 -45.10 20.81 -8.34
C GLU A 17 -44.21 19.56 -8.28
N PRO A 18 -43.33 19.35 -9.27
CA PRO A 18 -42.43 18.20 -9.27
C PRO A 18 -41.55 18.24 -8.03
N ARG A 19 -41.58 17.17 -7.23
CA ARG A 19 -40.76 17.03 -6.03
C ARG A 19 -39.29 17.22 -6.38
N LYS A 20 -38.60 18.12 -5.66
CA LYS A 20 -37.15 18.29 -5.81
C LYS A 20 -36.45 16.96 -5.50
N PRO A 21 -35.55 16.47 -6.39
CA PRO A 21 -34.80 15.25 -6.13
C PRO A 21 -33.88 15.46 -4.93
N ASP A 22 -33.89 14.51 -3.99
CA ASP A 22 -33.02 14.53 -2.82
C ASP A 22 -31.56 14.29 -3.23
N ARG A 23 -30.74 15.35 -3.20
CA ARG A 23 -29.32 15.31 -3.57
C ARG A 23 -28.40 14.89 -2.42
N THR A 24 -28.93 14.59 -1.24
CA THR A 24 -28.12 14.24 -0.06
C THR A 24 -27.29 12.98 -0.30
N LEU A 25 -27.87 11.96 -0.95
CA LEU A 25 -27.18 10.70 -1.27
C LEU A 25 -26.01 10.92 -2.26
N ASP A 26 -26.22 11.71 -3.30
CA ASP A 26 -25.15 12.05 -4.26
C ASP A 26 -24.03 12.86 -3.60
N GLY A 27 -24.36 13.75 -2.67
CA GLY A 27 -23.38 14.46 -1.84
C GLY A 27 -22.52 13.49 -1.01
N VAL A 28 -23.15 12.51 -0.36
CA VAL A 28 -22.44 11.47 0.43
C VAL A 28 -21.56 10.60 -0.47
N ILE A 29 -22.06 10.19 -1.63
CA ILE A 29 -21.31 9.42 -2.64
C ILE A 29 -20.06 10.18 -3.09
N ASN A 30 -20.18 11.48 -3.37
CA ASN A 30 -19.08 12.32 -3.81
C ASN A 30 -18.00 12.50 -2.73
N VAL A 31 -18.39 12.80 -1.49
CA VAL A 31 -17.44 12.93 -0.37
C VAL A 31 -16.73 11.61 -0.11
N ARG A 32 -17.44 10.48 -0.17
CA ARG A 32 -16.84 9.16 0.02
C ARG A 32 -15.92 8.77 -1.13
N LYS A 33 -16.25 9.12 -2.36
CA LYS A 33 -15.36 8.96 -3.52
C LYS A 33 -14.05 9.71 -3.31
N GLN A 34 -14.09 10.98 -2.92
CA GLN A 34 -12.88 11.77 -2.64
C GLN A 34 -12.03 11.16 -1.52
N ARG A 35 -12.68 10.68 -0.44
CA ARG A 35 -11.99 9.97 0.65
C ARG A 35 -11.35 8.67 0.17
N SER A 36 -12.03 7.90 -0.68
CA SER A 36 -11.49 6.67 -1.27
C SER A 36 -10.26 6.97 -2.14
N GLU A 37 -10.32 8.00 -2.99
CA GLU A 37 -9.19 8.43 -3.81
C GLU A 37 -7.98 8.87 -2.97
N ARG A 38 -8.23 9.54 -1.83
CA ARG A 38 -7.19 9.86 -0.86
C ARG A 38 -6.57 8.58 -0.26
N MET A 39 -7.39 7.63 0.21
CA MET A 39 -6.90 6.36 0.75
C MET A 39 -6.09 5.56 -0.28
N GLU A 40 -6.47 5.60 -1.56
CA GLU A 40 -5.71 4.96 -2.64
C GLU A 40 -4.35 5.62 -2.91
N ARG A 41 -4.23 6.93 -2.70
CA ARG A 41 -2.92 7.61 -2.72
C ARG A 41 -2.07 7.18 -1.53
N GLU A 42 -2.61 7.23 -0.33
CA GLU A 42 -1.93 6.81 0.91
C GLU A 42 -1.47 5.34 0.82
N GLN A 43 -2.28 4.46 0.24
CA GLN A 43 -1.91 3.07 -0.01
C GLN A 43 -0.72 2.94 -0.99
N ARG A 44 -0.72 3.73 -2.08
CA ARG A 44 0.37 3.73 -3.06
C ARG A 44 1.68 4.24 -2.44
N GLU A 45 1.60 5.31 -1.65
CA GLU A 45 2.74 5.86 -0.91
C GLU A 45 3.28 4.83 0.09
N ALA A 46 2.40 4.19 0.87
CA ALA A 46 2.79 3.13 1.80
C ALA A 46 3.42 1.92 1.09
N LEU A 47 2.93 1.54 -0.10
CA LEU A 47 3.53 0.49 -0.92
C LEU A 47 4.93 0.88 -1.41
N ALA A 48 5.11 2.12 -1.86
CA ALA A 48 6.40 2.62 -2.32
C ALA A 48 7.43 2.60 -1.18
N ALA A 49 7.08 3.16 -0.01
CA ALA A 49 7.92 3.17 1.18
C ALA A 49 8.27 1.74 1.64
N TRP A 50 7.29 0.83 1.66
CA TRP A 50 7.56 -0.56 2.03
C TRP A 50 8.47 -1.27 1.04
N ARG A 51 8.32 -1.02 -0.27
CA ARG A 51 9.20 -1.59 -1.31
C ARG A 51 10.63 -1.07 -1.16
N GLU A 52 10.82 0.22 -0.94
CA GLU A 52 12.13 0.83 -0.71
C GLU A 52 12.84 0.20 0.48
N LEU A 53 12.17 0.12 1.63
CA LEU A 53 12.72 -0.51 2.83
C LEU A 53 13.01 -2.00 2.60
N ARG A 54 12.17 -2.71 1.84
CA ARG A 54 12.40 -4.12 1.51
C ARG A 54 13.60 -4.32 0.58
N MET A 55 13.85 -3.38 -0.34
CA MET A 55 15.06 -3.38 -1.17
C MET A 55 16.30 -3.12 -0.31
N GLY A 56 16.26 -2.11 0.56
CA GLY A 56 17.34 -1.83 1.52
C GLY A 56 17.64 -3.04 2.42
N LEU A 57 16.61 -3.68 3.00
CA LEU A 57 16.76 -4.88 3.81
C LEU A 57 17.42 -6.04 3.05
N ARG A 58 17.07 -6.22 1.77
CA ARG A 58 17.71 -7.23 0.91
C ARG A 58 19.18 -6.91 0.66
N ALA A 59 19.51 -5.64 0.42
CA ALA A 59 20.88 -5.19 0.24
C ALA A 59 21.73 -5.46 1.50
N TYR A 60 21.25 -5.07 2.70
CA TYR A 60 21.94 -5.39 3.95
C TYR A 60 22.14 -6.89 4.16
N LYS A 61 21.12 -7.71 3.85
CA LYS A 61 21.22 -9.17 3.94
C LYS A 61 22.27 -9.73 2.99
N LEU A 62 22.37 -9.18 1.78
CA LEU A 62 23.35 -9.59 0.78
C LEU A 62 24.76 -9.25 1.24
N VAL A 63 24.99 -8.04 1.75
CA VAL A 63 26.27 -7.60 2.32
C VAL A 63 26.70 -8.52 3.47
N TRP A 64 25.80 -8.83 4.40
CA TRP A 64 26.09 -9.79 5.47
C TRP A 64 26.48 -11.17 4.94
N ARG A 65 25.70 -11.72 4.00
CA ARG A 65 26.01 -13.04 3.40
C ARG A 65 27.36 -13.05 2.68
N GLN A 66 27.65 -11.99 1.93
CA GLN A 66 28.91 -11.88 1.20
C GLN A 66 30.10 -11.77 2.16
N SER A 67 30.04 -10.90 3.16
CA SER A 67 31.11 -10.78 4.17
C SER A 67 31.39 -12.08 4.92
N VAL A 68 30.35 -12.86 5.25
CA VAL A 68 30.52 -14.19 5.84
C VAL A 68 31.21 -15.15 4.87
N LEU A 69 30.77 -15.17 3.60
CA LEU A 69 31.35 -16.02 2.56
C LEU A 69 32.84 -15.67 2.36
N ASP A 70 33.16 -14.39 2.22
CA ASP A 70 34.52 -13.90 2.00
C ASP A 70 35.43 -14.26 3.19
N ALA A 71 34.94 -14.09 4.42
CA ALA A 71 35.68 -14.46 5.62
C ALA A 71 35.96 -15.97 5.68
N GLN A 72 34.98 -16.80 5.31
CA GLN A 72 35.13 -18.25 5.27
C GLN A 72 36.10 -18.69 4.18
N GLN A 73 35.97 -18.16 2.97
CA GLN A 73 36.85 -18.47 1.85
C GLN A 73 38.30 -18.08 2.14
N PHE A 74 38.50 -16.86 2.66
CA PHE A 74 39.81 -16.39 3.09
C PHE A 74 40.42 -17.35 4.12
N TRP A 75 39.67 -17.73 5.15
CA TRP A 75 40.17 -18.61 6.20
C TRP A 75 40.49 -20.02 5.69
N GLN A 76 39.65 -20.58 4.82
CA GLN A 76 39.89 -21.87 4.21
C GLN A 76 41.16 -21.84 3.36
N HIS A 77 41.34 -20.80 2.55
CA HIS A 77 42.52 -20.63 1.71
C HIS A 77 43.80 -20.50 2.56
N SER A 78 43.81 -19.62 3.56
CA SER A 78 44.96 -19.45 4.44
C SER A 78 45.33 -20.74 5.21
N ARG A 79 44.33 -21.53 5.62
CA ARG A 79 44.59 -22.84 6.23
C ARG A 79 45.19 -23.82 5.23
N ALA A 80 44.65 -23.89 4.02
CA ALA A 80 45.16 -24.77 2.97
C ALA A 80 46.62 -24.44 2.65
N ASP A 81 46.98 -23.16 2.52
CA ASP A 81 48.35 -22.75 2.24
C ASP A 81 49.30 -23.07 3.39
N PHE A 82 48.88 -22.87 4.64
CA PHE A 82 49.70 -23.23 5.80
C PHE A 82 49.94 -24.74 5.88
N PHE A 83 48.90 -25.57 5.70
CA PHE A 83 49.05 -27.03 5.70
C PHE A 83 49.82 -27.56 4.49
N ALA A 84 49.76 -26.87 3.36
CA ALA A 84 50.60 -27.15 2.19
C ALA A 84 52.04 -26.63 2.35
N MET A 85 52.42 -26.10 3.52
CA MET A 85 53.73 -25.49 3.80
C MET A 85 54.12 -24.37 2.83
N ARG A 86 53.12 -23.68 2.24
CA ARG A 86 53.33 -22.54 1.33
C ARG A 86 53.48 -21.21 2.08
N THR A 87 53.05 -21.17 3.33
CA THR A 87 53.18 -19.99 4.20
C THR A 87 53.86 -20.37 5.51
N SER A 88 54.54 -19.39 6.09
CA SER A 88 55.19 -19.49 7.39
C SER A 88 54.18 -19.40 8.54
N SER A 89 54.60 -19.84 9.74
CA SER A 89 53.80 -19.68 10.96
C SER A 89 53.44 -18.22 11.24
N GLY A 90 54.36 -17.28 10.99
CA GLY A 90 54.12 -15.84 11.17
C GLY A 90 53.02 -15.31 10.23
N GLU A 91 53.07 -15.71 8.96
CA GLU A 91 52.04 -15.39 7.97
C GLU A 91 50.68 -16.00 8.33
N PHE A 92 50.66 -17.24 8.84
CA PHE A 92 49.43 -17.87 9.31
C PHE A 92 48.81 -17.16 10.52
N PHE A 93 49.63 -16.73 11.50
CA PHE A 93 49.14 -15.92 12.62
C PHE A 93 48.58 -14.58 12.17
N ASN A 94 49.20 -13.94 11.17
CA ASN A 94 48.68 -12.72 10.56
C ASN A 94 47.36 -12.98 9.83
N ALA A 95 47.25 -14.05 9.05
CA ALA A 95 46.01 -14.44 8.39
C ALA A 95 44.88 -14.69 9.42
N ARG A 96 45.17 -15.34 10.55
CA ARG A 96 44.20 -15.50 11.64
C ARG A 96 43.69 -14.16 12.17
N ARG A 97 44.58 -13.16 12.35
CA ARG A 97 44.19 -11.80 12.76
C ARG A 97 43.31 -11.11 11.73
N VAL A 98 43.62 -11.26 10.44
CA VAL A 98 42.79 -10.73 9.34
C VAL A 98 41.40 -11.38 9.37
N TYR A 99 41.32 -12.70 9.47
CA TYR A 99 40.05 -13.42 9.60
C TYR A 99 39.21 -12.92 10.78
N THR A 100 39.82 -12.69 11.95
CA THR A 100 39.08 -12.14 13.09
C THR A 100 38.50 -10.74 12.83
N LYS A 101 39.21 -9.90 12.06
CA LYS A 101 38.66 -8.60 11.63
C LYS A 101 37.51 -8.77 10.65
N MET A 102 37.63 -9.66 9.67
CA MET A 102 36.56 -9.96 8.71
C MET A 102 35.29 -10.50 9.39
N ARG A 103 35.45 -11.32 10.43
CA ARG A 103 34.34 -11.76 11.26
C ARG A 103 33.65 -10.59 11.97
N GLY A 104 34.42 -9.66 12.53
CA GLY A 104 33.87 -8.43 13.12
C GLY A 104 33.07 -7.58 12.12
N ILE A 105 33.55 -7.47 10.88
CA ILE A 105 32.80 -6.80 9.78
C ILE A 105 31.49 -7.54 9.49
N SER A 106 31.53 -8.88 9.45
CA SER A 106 30.33 -9.70 9.23
C SER A 106 29.29 -9.52 10.34
N ASP A 107 29.74 -9.41 11.60
CA ASP A 107 28.88 -9.20 12.76
C ASP A 107 28.24 -7.79 12.73
N GLN A 108 28.98 -6.77 12.31
CA GLN A 108 28.44 -5.42 12.07
C GLN A 108 27.40 -5.41 10.94
N ALA A 109 27.66 -6.11 9.84
CA ALA A 109 26.70 -6.24 8.74
C ALA A 109 25.41 -6.96 9.17
N LEU A 110 25.55 -7.98 10.04
CA LEU A 110 24.40 -8.68 10.64
C LEU A 110 23.56 -7.74 11.51
N LEU A 111 24.21 -6.90 12.33
CA LEU A 111 23.54 -5.90 13.16
C LEU A 111 22.74 -4.92 12.28
N ALA A 112 23.37 -4.34 11.26
CA ALA A 112 22.71 -3.42 10.34
C ALA A 112 21.48 -4.04 9.65
N TRP A 113 21.59 -5.31 9.23
CA TRP A 113 20.45 -6.04 8.67
C TRP A 113 19.31 -6.22 9.68
N ARG A 114 19.63 -6.53 10.94
CA ARG A 114 18.63 -6.68 12.02
C ARG A 114 17.96 -5.35 12.36
N GLU A 115 18.70 -4.26 12.41
CA GLU A 115 18.17 -2.92 12.65
C GLU A 115 17.22 -2.49 11.53
N ALA A 116 17.56 -2.76 10.27
CA ALA A 116 16.69 -2.46 9.13
C ALA A 116 15.39 -3.31 9.09
N LEU A 117 15.32 -4.40 9.84
CA LEU A 117 14.20 -5.35 9.81
C LEU A 117 12.94 -4.79 10.48
N LEU A 118 13.09 -4.04 11.57
CA LEU A 118 11.96 -3.47 12.30
C LEU A 118 11.21 -2.39 11.47
N PRO A 119 11.87 -1.37 10.90
CA PRO A 119 11.22 -0.40 10.02
C PRO A 119 10.55 -1.06 8.81
N CYS A 120 11.20 -2.06 8.20
CA CYS A 120 10.61 -2.79 7.06
C CYS A 120 9.32 -3.53 7.44
N ARG A 121 9.24 -4.11 8.65
CA ARG A 121 8.02 -4.76 9.15
C ARG A 121 6.93 -3.74 9.44
N GLN A 122 7.28 -2.61 10.06
CA GLN A 122 6.33 -1.54 10.38
C GLN A 122 5.73 -0.94 9.11
N ALA A 123 6.54 -0.61 8.11
CA ALA A 123 6.05 -0.12 6.81
C ALA A 123 5.16 -1.15 6.10
N GLY A 124 5.50 -2.44 6.20
CA GLY A 124 4.65 -3.51 5.70
C GLY A 124 3.27 -3.54 6.36
N ARG A 125 3.22 -3.41 7.69
CA ARG A 125 1.97 -3.32 8.45
C ARG A 125 1.12 -2.13 7.99
N VAL A 126 1.71 -0.95 7.88
CA VAL A 126 1.04 0.27 7.40
C VAL A 126 0.44 0.06 6.00
N PHE A 127 1.21 -0.53 5.07
CA PHE A 127 0.70 -0.84 3.74
C PHE A 127 -0.49 -1.81 3.76
N PHE A 128 -0.43 -2.89 4.56
CA PHE A 128 -1.51 -3.86 4.63
C PHE A 128 -2.77 -3.29 5.29
N GLU A 129 -2.62 -2.44 6.30
CA GLU A 129 -3.72 -1.69 6.91
C GLU A 129 -4.35 -0.73 5.90
N ALA A 130 -3.56 0.04 5.16
CA ALA A 130 -4.05 0.92 4.10
C ALA A 130 -4.74 0.13 2.96
N LYS A 131 -4.19 -1.02 2.57
CA LYS A 131 -4.79 -1.91 1.56
C LYS A 131 -6.16 -2.43 2.01
N LEU A 132 -6.28 -2.80 3.29
CA LEU A 132 -7.56 -3.23 3.86
C LEU A 132 -8.57 -2.07 3.88
N ALA A 133 -8.13 -0.87 4.30
CA ALA A 133 -8.97 0.32 4.32
C ALA A 133 -9.53 0.68 2.94
N VAL A 134 -8.69 0.67 1.90
CA VAL A 134 -9.12 0.90 0.50
C VAL A 134 -10.13 -0.16 0.06
N ARG A 135 -9.89 -1.45 0.38
CA ARG A 135 -10.84 -2.51 0.04
C ARG A 135 -12.21 -2.28 0.68
N LEU A 136 -12.24 -1.93 1.96
CA LEU A 136 -13.49 -1.64 2.68
C LEU A 136 -14.18 -0.38 2.14
N ALA A 137 -13.41 0.66 1.78
CA ALA A 137 -13.94 1.87 1.16
C ALA A 137 -14.61 1.57 -0.18
N ARG A 138 -14.00 0.75 -1.04
CA ARG A 138 -14.58 0.32 -2.32
C ARG A 138 -15.88 -0.46 -2.14
N LEU A 139 -15.91 -1.43 -1.23
CA LEU A 139 -17.14 -2.18 -0.92
C LEU A 139 -18.26 -1.26 -0.41
N ASN A 140 -17.93 -0.28 0.42
CA ASN A 140 -18.92 0.69 0.90
C ASN A 140 -19.41 1.63 -0.20
N GLN A 141 -18.54 1.98 -1.16
CA GLN A 141 -18.90 2.78 -2.32
C GLN A 141 -19.86 2.02 -3.26
N GLU A 142 -19.57 0.75 -3.53
CA GLU A 142 -20.42 -0.15 -4.32
C GLU A 142 -21.81 -0.31 -3.70
N LYS A 143 -21.89 -0.48 -2.37
CA LYS A 143 -23.17 -0.54 -1.66
C LYS A 143 -23.98 0.74 -1.83
N LEU A 144 -23.35 1.91 -1.76
CA LEU A 144 -24.04 3.19 -1.94
C LEU A 144 -24.51 3.40 -3.37
N SER A 145 -23.74 2.97 -4.38
CA SER A 145 -24.22 3.01 -5.76
C SER A 145 -25.42 2.10 -5.97
N MET A 146 -25.41 0.89 -5.40
CA MET A 146 -26.58 -0.01 -5.46
C MET A 146 -27.82 0.60 -4.81
N VAL A 147 -27.67 1.25 -3.64
CA VAL A 147 -28.78 1.94 -2.96
C VAL A 147 -29.33 3.07 -3.83
N ARG A 148 -28.46 3.92 -4.39
CA ARG A 148 -28.87 4.99 -5.30
C ARG A 148 -29.65 4.45 -6.50
N ASP A 149 -29.14 3.39 -7.12
CA ASP A 149 -29.75 2.79 -8.30
C ASP A 149 -31.11 2.15 -7.94
N SER A 150 -31.24 1.57 -6.75
CA SER A 150 -32.52 1.03 -6.26
C SER A 150 -33.57 2.11 -5.99
N ILE A 151 -33.18 3.26 -5.41
CA ILE A 151 -34.06 4.41 -5.19
C ILE A 151 -34.52 4.98 -6.53
N ALA A 152 -33.59 5.14 -7.47
CA ALA A 152 -33.91 5.62 -8.81
C ALA A 152 -34.89 4.68 -9.55
N LEU A 153 -34.74 3.37 -9.38
CA LEU A 153 -35.67 2.38 -9.94
C LEU A 153 -37.06 2.47 -9.28
N GLN A 154 -37.12 2.59 -7.96
CA GLN A 154 -38.38 2.75 -7.23
C GLN A 154 -39.14 4.01 -7.65
N HIS A 155 -38.44 5.13 -7.86
CA HIS A 155 -39.05 6.36 -8.35
C HIS A 155 -39.68 6.17 -9.73
N ARG A 156 -38.98 5.51 -10.68
CA ARG A 156 -39.54 5.23 -12.02
C ARG A 156 -40.80 4.37 -11.96
N LEU A 157 -40.79 3.32 -11.14
CA LEU A 157 -41.94 2.43 -10.95
C LEU A 157 -43.16 3.10 -10.29
N GLN A 158 -42.99 4.26 -9.65
CA GLN A 158 -44.08 5.06 -9.08
C GLN A 158 -44.60 6.13 -10.04
N GLU A 159 -43.84 6.44 -11.10
CA GLU A 159 -44.20 7.42 -12.14
C GLU A 159 -44.90 6.76 -13.33
N ASP A 160 -44.70 5.45 -13.54
CA ASP A 160 -45.43 4.58 -14.49
C ASP A 160 -46.76 4.05 -13.90
#